data_AF-A0A015Y6J8-F1
#
_entry.id   AF-A0A015Y6J8-F1
#
_cell.length_a   1.000
_cell.length_b   1.000
_cell.length_c   1.000
_cell.angle_alpha   90.00
_cell.angle_beta   90.00
_cell.angle_gamma   90.00
#
_symmetry.space_group_name_H-M   'P 1'
#
loop_
_entity.id
_entity.type
_entity.pdbx_description
1 polymer ?
#
loop_
_entity_poly.entity_id
_entity_poly.type
_entity_poly.pdbx_seq_one_letter_code
_entity_poly.pdbx_strand_id
1 'polypeptide(L)'
;MEIGDDFISAPGSIILAHDASTLWHTGKYRVQKTKIGNRVFLGANSIILPGVVVGDDVIIGSGSVVTKDIASNSVVAGNPARVVSTISEYIDKCEQRKILYTPDEKFIDLITRGEIITEERQNELRDTIYTQLK
;
A
#
# COMPACT_ATOMS: atom_id res chain seq x y z
N MET A 1 1.10 16.30 5.52
CA MET A 1 1.60 14.90 5.58
C MET A 1 2.93 14.85 4.84
N GLU A 2 3.69 13.78 5.01
CA GLU A 2 4.87 13.48 4.19
C GLU A 2 4.72 12.08 3.60
N ILE A 3 5.11 11.90 2.34
CA ILE A 3 5.11 10.62 1.62
C ILE A 3 6.47 10.49 0.96
N GLY A 4 7.12 9.34 1.16
CA GLY A 4 8.40 9.00 0.53
C GLY A 4 8.27 8.57 -0.92
N ASP A 5 9.40 8.20 -1.51
CA ASP A 5 9.51 7.79 -2.90
C ASP A 5 8.96 6.36 -3.11
N ASP A 6 8.60 6.03 -4.35
CA ASP A 6 8.07 4.72 -4.75
C ASP A 6 6.83 4.26 -3.96
N PHE A 7 6.03 5.22 -3.49
CA PHE A 7 4.78 4.98 -2.81
C PHE A 7 3.69 4.50 -3.77
N ILE A 8 3.02 3.39 -3.43
CA ILE A 8 1.90 2.85 -4.21
C ILE A 8 0.65 2.82 -3.34
N SER A 9 -0.45 3.28 -3.92
CA SER A 9 -1.74 3.33 -3.26
C SER A 9 -2.81 2.65 -4.09
N ALA A 10 -3.37 1.56 -3.57
CA ALA A 10 -4.51 0.92 -4.19
C ALA A 10 -5.78 1.78 -4.01
N PRO A 11 -6.81 1.58 -4.85
CA PRO A 11 -8.03 2.39 -4.83
C PRO A 11 -8.71 2.45 -3.46
N GLY A 12 -9.20 3.64 -3.11
CA GLY A 12 -10.00 3.89 -1.92
C GLY A 12 -9.22 3.92 -0.60
N SER A 13 -7.89 3.76 -0.61
CA SER A 13 -7.09 3.99 0.60
C SER A 13 -7.13 5.46 1.03
N ILE A 14 -6.99 5.71 2.33
CA ILE A 14 -7.14 7.03 2.94
C ILE A 14 -5.99 7.28 3.92
N ILE A 15 -5.33 8.43 3.80
CA ILE A 15 -4.36 8.93 4.77
C ILE A 15 -4.95 10.15 5.47
N LEU A 16 -5.19 10.05 6.78
CA LEU A 16 -5.72 11.14 7.58
C LEU A 16 -4.58 11.92 8.25
N ALA A 17 -4.69 13.25 8.27
CA ALA A 17 -3.80 14.14 9.02
C ALA A 17 -4.53 14.92 10.14
N HIS A 18 -5.86 14.80 10.19
CA HIS A 18 -6.69 15.41 11.22
C HIS A 18 -8.02 14.67 11.35
N ASP A 19 -8.75 14.94 12.43
CA ASP A 19 -10.17 14.59 12.58
C ASP A 19 -10.91 15.60 13.48
N ALA A 20 -12.24 15.59 13.36
CA ALA A 20 -13.15 16.45 14.11
C ALA A 20 -13.86 15.72 15.26
N SER A 21 -13.41 14.51 15.63
CA SER A 21 -14.10 13.67 16.62
C SER A 21 -14.22 14.33 18.01
N THR A 22 -13.33 15.28 18.29
CA THR A 22 -13.25 16.03 19.54
C THR A 22 -13.95 17.40 19.49
N LEU A 23 -14.50 17.81 18.35
CA LEU A 23 -15.05 19.16 18.15
C LEU A 23 -16.17 19.50 19.14
N TRP A 24 -17.19 18.64 19.25
CA TRP A 24 -18.33 18.88 20.14
C TRP A 24 -18.00 18.69 21.63
N HIS A 25 -16.87 18.05 21.93
CA HIS A 25 -16.43 17.79 23.31
C HIS A 25 -15.46 18.86 23.82
N THR A 26 -14.71 19.50 22.93
CA THR A 26 -13.57 20.36 23.29
C THR A 26 -13.54 21.70 22.55
N GLY A 27 -14.38 21.88 21.52
CA GLY A 27 -14.30 23.02 20.59
C GLY A 27 -13.09 23.00 19.66
N LYS A 28 -12.31 21.90 19.63
CA LYS A 28 -11.03 21.80 18.93
C LYS A 28 -10.99 20.59 17.99
N TYR A 29 -10.19 20.69 16.94
CA TYR A 29 -9.86 19.57 16.04
C TYR A 29 -8.61 18.85 16.52
N ARG A 30 -8.51 17.54 16.26
CA ARG A 30 -7.25 16.80 16.44
C ARG A 30 -6.46 16.87 15.14
N VAL A 31 -5.26 17.42 15.16
CA VAL A 31 -4.38 17.56 13.99
C VAL A 31 -3.02 16.96 14.35
N GLN A 32 -2.53 16.05 13.52
CA GLN A 32 -1.22 15.41 13.73
C GLN A 32 -0.55 15.12 12.39
N LYS A 33 0.77 15.32 12.31
CA LYS A 33 1.54 15.07 11.10
C LYS A 33 1.69 13.56 10.89
N THR A 34 1.06 13.04 9.85
CA THR A 34 1.23 11.66 9.38
C THR A 34 2.42 11.60 8.40
N LYS A 35 3.27 10.59 8.55
CA LYS A 35 4.46 10.36 7.71
C LYS A 35 4.44 8.94 7.15
N ILE A 36 4.63 8.83 5.84
CA ILE A 36 4.80 7.57 5.12
C ILE A 36 6.21 7.51 4.57
N GLY A 37 6.92 6.40 4.81
CA GLY A 37 8.26 6.14 4.29
C GLY A 37 8.29 5.83 2.79
N ASN A 38 9.44 5.35 2.33
CA ASN A 38 9.69 4.95 0.95
C ASN A 38 9.22 3.51 0.69
N ARG A 39 8.86 3.20 -0.56
CA ARG A 39 8.43 1.85 -0.99
C ARG A 39 7.31 1.28 -0.12
N VAL A 40 6.36 2.13 0.25
CA VAL A 40 5.17 1.73 1.01
C VAL A 40 4.01 1.43 0.06
N PHE A 41 3.34 0.30 0.28
CA PHE A 41 2.13 -0.09 -0.41
C PHE A 41 0.91 0.03 0.50
N LEU A 42 -0.08 0.83 0.11
CA LEU A 42 -1.41 0.84 0.74
C LEU A 42 -2.38 -0.06 -0.01
N GLY A 43 -2.84 -1.12 0.64
CA GLY A 43 -3.90 -1.99 0.14
C GLY A 43 -5.23 -1.24 0.00
N ALA A 44 -6.12 -1.81 -0.82
CA ALA A 44 -7.37 -1.16 -1.18
C ALA A 44 -8.23 -0.88 0.06
N ASN A 45 -8.83 0.31 0.13
CA ASN A 45 -9.63 0.76 1.28
C ASN A 45 -8.92 0.69 2.65
N SER A 46 -7.59 0.69 2.69
CA SER A 46 -6.85 0.83 3.95
C SER A 46 -6.92 2.28 4.46
N ILE A 47 -6.87 2.47 5.78
CA ILE A 47 -7.00 3.77 6.44
C ILE A 47 -5.83 3.98 7.38
N ILE A 48 -5.07 5.06 7.19
CA ILE A 48 -4.02 5.52 8.09
C ILE A 48 -4.56 6.65 8.97
N LEU A 49 -4.58 6.46 10.29
CA LEU A 49 -5.08 7.48 11.22
C LEU A 49 -4.10 8.66 11.42
N PRO A 50 -4.58 9.83 11.88
CA PRO A 50 -3.74 11.01 12.11
C PRO A 50 -2.59 10.74 13.08
N GLY A 51 -1.38 11.15 12.68
CA GLY A 51 -0.18 11.11 13.52
C GLY A 51 0.63 9.81 13.43
N VAL A 52 0.19 8.85 12.61
CA VAL A 52 0.94 7.61 12.38
C VAL A 52 2.21 7.87 11.57
N VAL A 53 3.29 7.22 11.97
CA VAL A 53 4.53 7.09 11.19
C VAL A 53 4.62 5.67 10.64
N VAL A 54 4.67 5.54 9.32
CA VAL A 54 4.95 4.29 8.61
C VAL A 54 6.40 4.32 8.14
N GLY A 55 7.18 3.30 8.51
CA GLY A 55 8.55 3.11 8.05
C GLY A 55 8.67 2.81 6.55
N ASP A 56 9.89 2.53 6.12
CA ASP A 56 10.19 2.14 4.73
C ASP A 56 9.87 0.66 4.49
N ASP A 57 9.60 0.26 3.25
CA ASP A 57 9.33 -1.14 2.88
C ASP A 57 8.18 -1.75 3.69
N VAL A 58 7.02 -1.12 3.63
CA VAL A 58 5.83 -1.56 4.37
C VAL A 58 4.69 -1.90 3.43
N ILE A 59 4.05 -3.04 3.66
CA ILE A 59 2.80 -3.43 3.00
C ILE A 59 1.67 -3.33 4.01
N ILE A 60 0.70 -2.44 3.74
CA ILE A 60 -0.56 -2.35 4.48
C ILE A 60 -1.60 -3.19 3.72
N GLY A 61 -2.14 -4.24 4.35
CA GLY A 61 -3.17 -5.07 3.75
C GLY A 61 -4.48 -4.31 3.47
N SER A 62 -5.24 -4.76 2.47
CA SER A 62 -6.53 -4.16 2.12
C SER A 62 -7.51 -4.14 3.30
N GLY A 63 -8.27 -3.04 3.44
CA GLY A 63 -9.24 -2.83 4.51
C GLY A 63 -8.65 -2.62 5.91
N SER A 64 -7.32 -2.50 6.02
CA SER A 64 -6.66 -2.34 7.32
C SER A 64 -6.86 -0.94 7.90
N VAL A 65 -6.99 -0.83 9.23
CA VAL A 65 -7.03 0.46 9.94
C VAL A 65 -5.78 0.61 10.80
N VAL A 66 -4.86 1.44 10.35
CA VAL A 66 -3.56 1.67 10.99
C VAL A 66 -3.72 2.73 12.07
N THR A 67 -3.59 2.28 13.32
CA THR A 67 -3.86 3.09 14.52
C THR A 67 -2.60 3.46 15.31
N LYS A 68 -1.44 2.90 14.92
CA LYS A 68 -0.14 3.05 15.57
C LYS A 68 0.96 3.03 14.52
N ASP A 69 2.13 3.53 14.89
CA ASP A 69 3.32 3.51 14.05
C ASP A 69 3.68 2.09 13.62
N ILE A 70 4.18 1.97 12.39
CA ILE A 70 4.59 0.72 11.76
C ILE A 70 6.08 0.77 11.49
N ALA A 71 6.82 -0.20 12.00
CA ALA A 71 8.25 -0.33 11.73
C ALA A 71 8.51 -0.68 10.26
N SER A 72 9.69 -0.31 9.75
CA SER A 72 10.12 -0.70 8.41
C SER A 72 10.14 -2.22 8.22
N ASN A 73 10.11 -2.68 6.97
CA ASN A 73 10.14 -4.12 6.62
C ASN A 73 9.00 -4.93 7.27
N SER A 74 7.80 -4.36 7.26
CA SER A 74 6.63 -4.98 7.90
C SER A 74 5.47 -5.16 6.92
N VAL A 75 4.79 -6.30 7.04
CA VAL A 75 3.46 -6.49 6.47
C VAL A 75 2.46 -6.43 7.60
N VAL A 76 1.45 -5.57 7.49
CA VAL A 76 0.41 -5.43 8.50
C VAL A 76 -0.97 -5.67 7.90
N ALA A 77 -1.89 -6.21 8.68
CA ALA A 77 -3.28 -6.38 8.27
C ALA A 77 -4.25 -6.24 9.44
N GLY A 78 -5.51 -5.93 9.13
CA GLY A 78 -6.64 -5.98 10.07
C GLY A 78 -7.10 -4.61 10.59
N ASN A 79 -8.16 -4.65 11.39
CA ASN A 79 -8.73 -3.48 12.06
C ASN A 79 -8.94 -3.81 13.56
N PRO A 80 -8.08 -3.31 14.46
CA PRO A 80 -6.90 -2.48 14.19
C PRO A 80 -5.75 -3.29 13.57
N ALA A 81 -4.94 -2.66 12.72
CA ALA A 81 -3.85 -3.31 12.00
C ALA A 81 -2.78 -3.88 12.96
N ARG A 82 -2.26 -5.07 12.65
CA ARG A 82 -1.18 -5.76 13.37
C ARG A 82 -0.17 -6.30 12.38
N VAL A 83 1.09 -6.41 12.81
CA VAL A 83 2.13 -7.08 12.03
C VAL A 83 1.74 -8.54 11.85
N VAL A 84 1.75 -9.00 10.60
CA VAL A 84 1.44 -10.39 10.22
C VAL A 84 2.66 -11.13 9.70
N SER A 85 3.64 -10.42 9.12
CA SER A 85 4.92 -10.97 8.71
C SER A 85 5.91 -9.83 8.40
N THR A 86 7.16 -10.20 8.13
CA THR A 86 8.13 -9.33 7.42
C THR A 86 7.86 -9.32 5.91
N ILE A 87 8.53 -8.44 5.16
CA ILE A 87 8.45 -8.42 3.69
C ILE A 87 9.04 -9.70 3.09
N SER A 88 10.22 -10.13 3.58
CA SER A 88 10.88 -11.35 3.09
C SER A 88 9.98 -12.57 3.21
N GLU A 89 9.39 -12.81 4.38
CA GLU A 89 8.49 -13.93 4.61
C GLU A 89 7.24 -13.89 3.71
N TYR A 90 6.74 -12.68 3.42
CA TYR A 90 5.61 -12.51 2.52
C TYR A 90 5.97 -12.81 1.07
N ILE A 91 7.13 -12.34 0.61
CA ILE A 91 7.65 -12.62 -0.73
C ILE A 91 7.91 -14.12 -0.89
N ASP A 92 8.62 -14.76 0.06
CA ASP A 92 8.89 -16.20 0.04
C ASP A 92 7.60 -17.02 -0.09
N LYS A 93 6.56 -16.61 0.64
CA LYS A 93 5.24 -17.24 0.57
C LYS A 93 4.57 -17.06 -0.81
N CYS A 94 4.73 -15.91 -1.44
CA CYS A 94 4.22 -15.66 -2.78
C CYS A 94 4.99 -16.45 -3.85
N GLU A 95 6.31 -16.56 -3.72
CA GLU A 95 7.16 -17.37 -4.59
C GLU A 95 6.83 -18.87 -4.48
N GLN A 96 6.72 -19.39 -3.25
CA GLN A 96 6.34 -20.79 -2.99
C GLN A 96 4.98 -21.14 -3.59
N ARG A 97 4.05 -20.17 -3.62
CA ARG A 97 2.73 -20.32 -4.22
C ARG A 97 2.74 -20.14 -5.75
N LYS A 98 3.86 -19.73 -6.34
CA LYS A 98 4.01 -19.44 -7.77
C LYS A 98 2.96 -18.45 -8.28
N ILE A 99 2.74 -17.37 -7.52
CA ILE A 99 1.77 -16.31 -7.86
C ILE A 99 2.43 -14.98 -8.23
N LEU A 100 3.76 -14.97 -8.41
CA LEU A 100 4.50 -13.79 -8.84
C LEU A 100 4.70 -13.81 -10.35
N TYR A 101 4.31 -12.73 -10.99
CA TYR A 101 4.54 -12.45 -12.41
C TYR A 101 5.73 -11.50 -12.52
N THR A 102 6.62 -11.78 -13.48
CA THR A 102 7.72 -10.88 -13.83
C THR A 102 7.28 -9.96 -14.96
N PRO A 103 7.07 -8.66 -14.70
CA PRO A 103 6.73 -7.70 -15.74
C PRO A 103 7.90 -7.47 -16.70
N ASP A 104 7.57 -7.23 -17.98
CA ASP A 104 8.55 -6.77 -18.96
C ASP A 104 8.88 -5.28 -18.75
N GLU A 105 10.05 -4.84 -19.24
CA GLU A 105 10.50 -3.45 -19.11
C GLU A 105 9.53 -2.44 -19.74
N LYS A 106 8.85 -2.82 -20.84
CA LYS A 106 7.89 -1.94 -21.51
C LYS A 106 6.69 -1.66 -20.62
N PHE A 107 6.24 -2.65 -19.87
CA PHE A 107 5.16 -2.51 -18.90
C PHE A 107 5.58 -1.61 -17.74
N ILE A 108 6.78 -1.80 -17.20
CA ILE A 108 7.32 -0.95 -16.12
C ILE A 108 7.42 0.51 -16.57
N ASP A 109 7.96 0.76 -17.77
CA ASP A 109 8.08 2.11 -18.32
C ASP A 109 6.71 2.77 -18.51
N LEU A 110 5.73 2.03 -19.05
CA LEU A 110 4.35 2.50 -19.25
C LEU A 110 3.70 2.95 -17.93
N ILE A 111 3.75 2.11 -16.88
CA ILE A 111 3.12 2.45 -15.59
C ILE A 111 3.86 3.60 -14.89
N THR A 112 5.18 3.70 -15.08
CA THR A 112 6.00 4.78 -14.51
C THR A 112 5.67 6.13 -15.16
N ARG A 113 5.31 6.13 -16.44
CA ARG A 113 4.91 7.34 -17.19
C ARG A 113 3.44 7.73 -16.99
N GLY A 114 2.65 6.92 -16.28
CA GLY A 114 1.22 7.17 -16.09
C GLY A 114 0.41 7.04 -17.39
N GLU A 115 0.90 6.28 -18.36
CA GLU A 115 0.21 6.04 -19.62
C GLU A 115 -1.01 5.13 -19.41
N ILE A 116 -2.08 5.37 -20.18
CA ILE A 116 -3.30 4.56 -20.12
C ILE A 116 -3.04 3.21 -20.79
N ILE A 117 -3.31 2.13 -20.07
CA ILE A 117 -3.21 0.77 -20.62
C ILE A 117 -4.39 0.53 -21.59
N THR A 118 -4.10 0.36 -22.87
CA THR A 118 -5.09 0.02 -23.92
C THR A 118 -5.67 -1.38 -23.72
N GLU A 119 -6.86 -1.65 -24.27
CA GLU A 119 -7.47 -2.99 -24.23
C GLU A 119 -6.57 -4.07 -24.87
N GLU A 120 -5.93 -3.74 -25.99
CA GLU A 120 -4.96 -4.62 -26.65
C GLU A 120 -3.82 -5.01 -25.70
N ARG A 121 -3.20 -4.01 -25.03
CA ARG A 121 -2.13 -4.27 -24.06
C ARG A 121 -2.62 -5.05 -22.85
N GLN A 122 -3.85 -4.80 -22.37
CA GLN A 122 -4.44 -5.61 -21.29
C GLN A 122 -4.56 -7.08 -21.69
N ASN A 123 -4.90 -7.38 -22.94
CA ASN A 123 -4.97 -8.75 -23.45
C ASN A 123 -3.58 -9.38 -23.52
N GLU A 124 -2.58 -8.68 -24.07
CA GLU A 124 -1.19 -9.15 -24.11
C GLU A 124 -0.63 -9.45 -22.70
N LEU A 125 -0.88 -8.56 -21.74
CA LEU A 125 -0.46 -8.75 -20.36
C LEU A 125 -1.12 -9.98 -19.75
N ARG A 126 -2.43 -10.17 -19.98
CA ARG A 126 -3.17 -11.33 -19.49
C ARG A 126 -2.57 -12.62 -20.03
N ASP A 127 -2.29 -12.69 -21.33
CA ASP A 127 -1.71 -13.88 -21.96
C ASP A 127 -0.30 -14.18 -21.43
N THR A 128 0.50 -13.13 -21.22
CA THR A 128 1.85 -13.25 -20.65
C THR A 128 1.80 -13.76 -19.20
N ILE A 129 0.91 -13.21 -18.37
CA ILE A 129 0.70 -13.64 -16.99
C ILE A 129 0.29 -15.12 -16.93
N TYR A 130 -0.69 -15.53 -17.74
CA TYR A 130 -1.12 -16.93 -17.78
C TYR A 130 -0.07 -17.89 -18.32
N THR A 131 0.90 -17.40 -19.07
CA THR A 131 2.03 -18.23 -19.53
C THR A 131 3.06 -18.42 -18.43
N GLN A 132 3.36 -17.40 -17.63
CA GLN A 132 4.33 -17.49 -16.54
C GLN A 132 3.80 -18.20 -15.29
N LEU A 133 2.49 -18.13 -15.02
CA LEU A 133 1.86 -18.70 -13.82
C LEU A 133 1.30 -20.13 -14.01
N LYS A 134 1.57 -20.78 -15.14
CA LYS A 134 1.27 -22.21 -15.37
C LYS A 134 2.35 -23.10 -14.75
#